data_AF-A0A956A961-F1
#
_entry.id   AF-A0A956A961-F1
#
_cell.length_a   1.000
_cell.length_b   1.000
_cell.length_c   1.000
_cell.angle_alpha   90.00
_cell.angle_beta   90.00
_cell.angle_gamma   90.00
#
_symmetry.space_group_name_H-M   'P 1'
#
loop_
_entity.id
_entity.type
_entity.pdbx_description
1 polymer ?
#
loop_
_entity_poly.entity_id
_entity_poly.type
_entity_poly.pdbx_seq_one_letter_code
_entity_poly.pdbx_strand_id
1 'polypeptide(L)'
;MVVTKRVIVGAVVACAVGGTGFLFAQSRSIDVETHGAVVRALGELDQRAAELSKEGLATRFGLVPNYDPLVGTVTTLEEDVAALDRALVRSDTRTDAVVAAEAGLRAALDARRATVERLKREVAVLKNSLRYLPLAAEMLLRDTREAGDAEGGADAVNAVVAATLVYDLLGETRLLEAQKARVAALAAMRDAFPEDVREDLDLLIHHATRAASHHAVVGPLVDAMMGTELEAAVEGVRGAYDAAFADGVATATRWRTVLYVWCALLLVVVGVTLRKLRELFASLERKVAERTAALHAR
;
A
#
# COMPACT_ATOMS: atom_id res chain seq x y z
N MET A 1 8.68 -50.15 48.70
CA MET A 1 8.32 -50.56 47.32
C MET A 1 7.03 -49.92 46.80
N VAL A 2 5.96 -49.75 47.61
CA VAL A 2 4.68 -49.13 47.17
C VAL A 2 4.80 -47.62 46.91
N VAL A 3 5.57 -46.90 47.74
CA VAL A 3 5.79 -45.44 47.59
C VAL A 3 6.52 -45.12 46.29
N THR A 4 7.58 -45.87 45.96
CA THR A 4 8.34 -45.70 44.71
C THR A 4 7.48 -45.91 43.46
N LYS A 5 6.55 -46.88 43.49
CA LYS A 5 5.61 -47.11 42.38
C LYS A 5 4.61 -45.96 42.21
N ARG A 6 4.12 -45.38 43.31
CA ARG A 6 3.20 -44.21 43.26
C ARG A 6 3.88 -42.96 42.70
N VAL A 7 5.15 -42.73 43.08
CA VAL A 7 5.95 -41.60 42.57
C VAL A 7 6.19 -41.73 41.06
N ILE A 8 6.54 -42.94 40.58
CA ILE A 8 6.74 -43.19 39.14
C ILE A 8 5.45 -42.96 38.35
N VAL A 9 4.31 -43.46 38.83
CA VAL A 9 3.01 -43.25 38.16
C VAL A 9 2.64 -41.77 38.13
N GLY A 10 2.83 -41.04 39.23
CA GLY A 10 2.59 -39.59 39.30
C GLY A 10 3.45 -38.81 38.30
N ALA A 11 4.73 -39.15 38.19
CA ALA A 11 5.64 -38.54 37.22
C ALA A 11 5.22 -38.81 35.76
N VAL A 12 4.81 -40.05 35.44
CA VAL A 12 4.35 -40.41 34.09
C VAL A 12 3.09 -39.63 33.71
N VAL A 13 2.12 -39.51 34.63
CA VAL A 13 0.90 -38.74 34.40
C VAL A 13 1.21 -37.25 34.22
N ALA A 14 2.08 -36.68 35.05
CA ALA A 14 2.50 -35.29 34.93
C ALA A 14 3.19 -35.02 33.57
N CYS A 15 4.09 -35.91 33.12
CA CYS A 15 4.71 -35.82 31.80
C CYS A 15 3.69 -35.94 30.67
N ALA A 16 2.70 -36.83 30.79
CA ALA A 16 1.65 -36.98 29.79
C ALA A 16 0.79 -35.72 29.66
N VAL A 17 0.36 -35.15 30.79
CA VAL A 17 -0.45 -33.92 30.82
C VAL A 17 0.38 -32.72 30.33
N GLY A 18 1.61 -32.56 30.84
CA GLY A 18 2.49 -31.46 30.45
C GLY A 18 2.87 -31.51 28.97
N GLY A 19 3.23 -32.69 28.46
CA GLY A 19 3.55 -32.89 27.04
C GLY A 19 2.35 -32.62 26.14
N THR A 20 1.15 -33.06 26.53
CA THR A 20 -0.08 -32.78 25.78
C THR A 20 -0.41 -31.28 25.78
N GLY A 21 -0.30 -30.61 26.93
CA GLY A 21 -0.52 -29.17 27.04
C GLY A 21 0.46 -28.36 26.18
N PHE A 22 1.74 -28.74 26.18
CA PHE A 22 2.76 -28.13 25.34
C PHE A 22 2.48 -28.32 23.84
N LEU A 23 2.23 -29.56 23.40
CA LEU A 23 1.92 -29.87 22.00
C LEU A 23 0.62 -29.19 21.55
N PHE A 24 -0.38 -29.11 22.43
CA PHE A 24 -1.63 -28.42 22.14
C PHE A 24 -1.41 -26.92 21.95
N ALA A 25 -0.64 -26.27 22.83
CA ALA A 25 -0.31 -24.86 22.69
C ALA A 25 0.41 -24.58 21.36
N GLN A 26 1.36 -25.43 20.99
CA GLN A 26 2.13 -25.30 19.73
C GLN A 26 1.30 -25.64 18.48
N SER A 27 0.22 -26.42 18.64
CA SER A 27 -0.69 -26.78 17.54
C SER A 27 -1.80 -25.76 17.27
N ARG A 28 -1.93 -24.72 18.10
CA ARG A 28 -2.92 -23.66 17.90
C ARG A 28 -2.69 -23.02 16.53
N SER A 29 -3.78 -22.84 15.80
CA SER A 29 -3.77 -22.24 14.46
C SER A 29 -3.44 -20.76 14.55
N ILE A 30 -2.83 -20.25 13.48
CA ILE A 30 -2.76 -18.80 13.24
C ILE A 30 -4.19 -18.23 13.23
N ASP A 31 -4.33 -17.04 13.79
CA ASP A 31 -5.57 -16.29 13.84
C ASP A 31 -6.07 -15.93 12.42
N VAL A 32 -7.17 -16.57 12.03
CA VAL A 32 -7.85 -16.36 10.73
C VAL A 32 -8.51 -14.98 10.66
N GLU A 33 -8.93 -14.42 11.80
CA GLU A 33 -9.57 -13.11 11.87
C GLU A 33 -8.54 -12.03 11.58
N THR A 34 -7.35 -12.13 12.18
CA THR A 34 -6.22 -11.25 11.88
C THR A 34 -5.75 -11.39 10.43
N HIS A 35 -5.72 -12.62 9.89
CA HIS A 35 -5.41 -12.82 8.47
C HIS A 35 -6.40 -12.11 7.54
N GLY A 36 -7.71 -12.29 7.78
CA GLY A 36 -8.74 -11.60 7.01
C GLY A 36 -8.65 -10.08 7.12
N ALA A 37 -8.23 -9.54 8.27
CA ALA A 37 -8.01 -8.10 8.45
C ALA A 37 -6.82 -7.59 7.62
N VAL A 38 -5.70 -8.32 7.59
CA VAL A 38 -4.51 -7.95 6.80
C VAL A 38 -4.82 -8.01 5.30
N VAL A 39 -5.43 -9.10 4.82
CA VAL A 39 -5.79 -9.25 3.40
C VAL A 39 -6.75 -8.14 2.95
N ARG A 40 -7.73 -7.80 3.78
CA ARG A 40 -8.65 -6.69 3.49
C ARG A 40 -7.92 -5.36 3.40
N ALA A 41 -7.06 -5.04 4.36
CA ALA A 41 -6.29 -3.79 4.36
C ALA A 41 -5.39 -3.67 3.14
N LEU A 42 -4.73 -4.77 2.71
CA LEU A 42 -3.94 -4.79 1.48
C LEU A 42 -4.80 -4.57 0.23
N GLY A 43 -6.01 -5.14 0.17
CA GLY A 43 -6.94 -4.91 -0.94
C GLY A 43 -7.46 -3.47 -1.00
N GLU A 44 -7.73 -2.86 0.16
CA GLU A 44 -8.13 -1.44 0.26
C GLU A 44 -7.02 -0.50 -0.24
N LEU A 45 -5.75 -0.81 0.09
CA LEU A 45 -4.58 -0.08 -0.42
C LEU A 45 -4.46 -0.14 -1.95
N ASP A 46 -4.61 -1.32 -2.56
CA ASP A 46 -4.56 -1.48 -4.02
C ASP A 46 -5.64 -0.64 -4.71
N GLN A 47 -6.86 -0.68 -4.17
CA GLN A 47 -7.98 0.07 -4.71
C GLN A 47 -7.72 1.59 -4.63
N ARG A 48 -7.24 2.08 -3.49
CA ARG A 48 -6.97 3.51 -3.28
C ARG A 48 -5.75 3.99 -4.07
N ALA A 49 -4.74 3.14 -4.28
CA ALA A 49 -3.61 3.46 -5.16
C ALA A 49 -4.09 3.69 -6.61
N ALA A 50 -4.96 2.81 -7.13
CA ALA A 50 -5.53 2.98 -8.46
C ALA A 50 -6.44 4.22 -8.57
N GLU A 51 -7.22 4.52 -7.53
CA GLU A 51 -8.04 5.73 -7.45
C GLU A 51 -7.16 6.99 -7.52
N LEU A 52 -6.07 7.02 -6.76
CA LEU A 52 -5.12 8.14 -6.77
C LEU A 52 -4.51 8.38 -8.16
N SER A 53 -4.13 7.33 -8.87
CA SER A 53 -3.61 7.44 -10.24
C SER A 53 -4.65 8.01 -11.21
N LYS A 54 -5.91 7.57 -11.10
CA LYS A 54 -7.03 8.11 -11.88
C LYS A 54 -7.28 9.59 -11.59
N GLU A 55 -7.25 9.99 -10.33
CA GLU A 55 -7.41 11.39 -9.92
C GLU A 55 -6.24 12.28 -10.38
N GLY A 56 -5.01 11.76 -10.37
CA GLY A 56 -3.85 12.43 -10.93
C GLY A 56 -4.01 12.73 -12.42
N LEU A 57 -4.53 11.77 -13.18
CA LEU A 57 -4.83 11.95 -14.60
C LEU A 57 -5.95 12.98 -14.83
N ALA A 58 -7.04 12.89 -14.04
CA ALA A 58 -8.14 13.84 -14.10
C ALA A 58 -7.69 15.27 -13.76
N THR A 59 -6.75 15.41 -12.82
CA THR A 59 -6.17 16.69 -12.42
C THR A 59 -5.44 17.39 -13.56
N ARG A 60 -4.63 16.65 -14.32
CA ARG A 60 -3.91 17.16 -15.50
C ARG A 60 -4.85 17.72 -16.54
N PHE A 61 -5.93 17.01 -16.86
CA PHE A 61 -6.91 17.44 -17.86
C PHE A 61 -7.95 18.44 -17.33
N GLY A 62 -7.81 18.90 -16.09
CA GLY A 62 -8.74 19.85 -15.49
C GLY A 62 -10.16 19.30 -15.31
N LEU A 63 -10.32 17.98 -15.25
CA LEU A 63 -11.61 17.32 -15.08
C LEU A 63 -12.11 17.35 -13.63
N VAL A 64 -11.24 17.71 -12.68
CA VAL A 64 -11.59 17.96 -11.29
C VAL A 64 -11.58 19.47 -10.98
N PRO A 65 -12.63 19.98 -10.30
CA PRO A 65 -12.78 21.41 -10.04
C PRO A 65 -11.78 21.94 -9.01
N ASN A 66 -11.30 21.08 -8.12
CA ASN A 66 -10.32 21.39 -7.07
C ASN A 66 -9.41 20.17 -6.82
N TYR A 67 -8.40 20.36 -5.96
CA TYR A 67 -7.43 19.32 -5.61
C TYR A 67 -7.83 18.51 -4.36
N ASP A 68 -9.03 18.74 -3.80
CA ASP A 68 -9.46 18.14 -2.54
C ASP A 68 -9.59 16.62 -2.63
N PRO A 69 -10.15 16.02 -3.71
CA PRO A 69 -10.20 14.57 -3.87
C PRO A 69 -8.80 13.94 -3.80
N LEU A 70 -7.84 14.53 -4.52
CA LEU A 70 -6.46 14.05 -4.57
C LEU A 70 -5.78 14.05 -3.19
N VAL A 71 -5.99 15.10 -2.40
CA VAL A 71 -5.46 15.20 -1.02
C VAL A 71 -6.19 14.25 -0.08
N GLY A 72 -7.51 14.11 -0.25
CA GLY A 72 -8.33 13.15 0.49
C GLY A 72 -7.81 11.74 0.29
N THR A 73 -7.64 11.30 -0.96
CA THR A 73 -7.16 9.96 -1.29
C THR A 73 -5.78 9.66 -0.69
N VAL A 74 -4.85 10.62 -0.71
CA VAL A 74 -3.54 10.47 -0.04
C VAL A 74 -3.69 10.30 1.48
N THR A 75 -4.53 11.12 2.11
CA THR A 75 -4.78 11.04 3.57
C THR A 75 -5.37 9.67 3.93
N THR A 76 -6.32 9.21 3.13
CA THR A 76 -7.01 7.93 3.31
C THR A 76 -6.06 6.75 3.02
N LEU A 77 -5.08 6.87 2.13
CA LEU A 77 -3.98 5.89 1.98
C LEU A 77 -3.07 5.83 3.22
N GLU A 78 -2.72 6.97 3.82
CA GLU A 78 -1.93 7.00 5.06
C GLU A 78 -2.65 6.29 6.22
N GLU A 79 -3.97 6.50 6.32
CA GLU A 79 -4.83 5.82 7.29
C GLU A 79 -4.86 4.31 7.08
N ASP A 80 -4.91 3.84 5.83
CA ASP A 80 -4.86 2.42 5.50
C ASP A 80 -3.52 1.78 5.82
N VAL A 81 -2.40 2.45 5.51
CA VAL A 81 -1.07 1.95 5.89
C VAL A 81 -0.98 1.83 7.41
N ALA A 82 -1.53 2.79 8.15
CA ALA A 82 -1.60 2.70 9.61
C ALA A 82 -2.53 1.58 10.09
N ALA A 83 -3.64 1.32 9.40
CA ALA A 83 -4.55 0.21 9.71
C ALA A 83 -3.91 -1.15 9.45
N LEU A 84 -3.19 -1.28 8.34
CA LEU A 84 -2.37 -2.43 7.99
C LEU A 84 -1.32 -2.70 9.06
N ASP A 85 -0.54 -1.69 9.46
CA ASP A 85 0.45 -1.85 10.54
C ASP A 85 -0.19 -2.36 11.84
N ARG A 86 -1.32 -1.78 12.26
CA ARG A 86 -2.06 -2.26 13.44
C ARG A 86 -2.53 -3.71 13.29
N ALA A 87 -2.87 -4.15 12.08
CA ALA A 87 -3.24 -5.54 11.82
C ALA A 87 -2.02 -6.46 11.85
N LEU A 88 -0.90 -6.02 11.27
CA LEU A 88 0.38 -6.74 11.28
C LEU A 88 0.97 -6.87 12.70
N VAL A 89 0.92 -5.84 13.54
CA VAL A 89 1.34 -5.91 14.97
C VAL A 89 0.57 -6.99 15.73
N ARG A 90 -0.72 -7.16 15.44
CA ARG A 90 -1.56 -8.18 16.09
C ARG A 90 -1.35 -9.58 15.51
N SER A 91 -0.64 -9.69 14.40
CA SER A 91 -0.42 -10.96 13.73
C SER A 91 0.84 -11.65 14.24
N ASP A 92 0.73 -12.95 14.50
CA ASP A 92 1.88 -13.82 14.83
C ASP A 92 2.87 -13.98 13.66
N THR A 93 2.56 -13.42 12.48
CA THR A 93 3.35 -13.54 11.25
C THR A 93 4.23 -12.31 10.97
N ARG A 94 4.37 -11.40 11.93
CA ARG A 94 5.25 -10.22 11.82
C ARG A 94 6.73 -10.62 11.88
N THR A 95 7.26 -11.06 10.75
CA THR A 95 8.67 -11.38 10.55
C THR A 95 9.48 -10.16 10.12
N ASP A 96 10.80 -10.23 10.20
CA ASP A 96 11.69 -9.16 9.72
C ASP A 96 11.46 -8.82 8.24
N ALA A 97 11.12 -9.82 7.42
CA ALA A 97 10.79 -9.62 6.00
C ALA A 97 9.50 -8.80 5.82
N VAL A 98 8.47 -9.07 6.62
CA VAL A 98 7.21 -8.30 6.63
C VAL A 98 7.46 -6.87 7.08
N VAL A 99 8.26 -6.67 8.13
CA VAL A 99 8.62 -5.33 8.63
C VAL A 99 9.41 -4.53 7.59
N ALA A 100 10.36 -5.16 6.92
CA ALA A 100 11.13 -4.53 5.85
C ALA A 100 10.24 -4.14 4.66
N ALA A 101 9.32 -5.02 4.26
CA ALA A 101 8.36 -4.72 3.19
C ALA A 101 7.41 -3.58 3.58
N GLU A 102 6.92 -3.55 4.82
CA GLU A 102 6.06 -2.48 5.34
C GLU A 102 6.78 -1.12 5.35
N ALA A 103 8.07 -1.09 5.71
CA ALA A 103 8.89 0.11 5.63
C ALA A 103 9.05 0.58 4.17
N GLY A 104 9.23 -0.35 3.23
CA GLY A 104 9.24 -0.05 1.79
C GLY A 104 7.93 0.55 1.29
N LEU A 105 6.79 0.02 1.75
CA LEU A 105 5.46 0.58 1.46
C LEU A 105 5.31 2.01 1.97
N ARG A 106 5.73 2.30 3.20
CA ARG A 106 5.70 3.67 3.75
C ARG A 106 6.55 4.64 2.92
N ALA A 107 7.76 4.22 2.54
CA ALA A 107 8.63 5.03 1.70
C ALA A 107 8.02 5.29 0.30
N ALA A 108 7.38 4.29 -0.31
CA ALA A 108 6.69 4.45 -1.59
C ALA A 108 5.48 5.40 -1.47
N LEU A 109 4.73 5.34 -0.37
CA LEU A 109 3.64 6.26 -0.10
C LEU A 109 4.15 7.70 0.08
N ASP A 110 5.22 7.91 0.82
CA ASP A 110 5.84 9.24 1.01
C ASP A 110 6.31 9.84 -0.33
N ALA A 111 6.94 9.02 -1.18
CA ALA A 111 7.34 9.43 -2.53
C ALA A 111 6.13 9.79 -3.40
N ARG A 112 5.05 9.01 -3.33
CA ARG A 112 3.80 9.30 -4.05
C ARG A 112 3.15 10.59 -3.54
N ARG A 113 3.12 10.82 -2.23
CA ARG A 113 2.64 12.08 -1.62
C ARG A 113 3.45 13.28 -2.08
N ALA A 114 4.78 13.18 -2.10
CA ALA A 114 5.63 14.26 -2.61
C ALA A 114 5.35 14.57 -4.09
N THR A 115 5.08 13.53 -4.88
CA THR A 115 4.69 13.66 -6.29
C THR A 115 3.33 14.38 -6.43
N VAL A 116 2.33 14.03 -5.62
CA VAL A 116 1.03 14.71 -5.56
C VAL A 116 1.18 16.19 -5.25
N GLU A 117 1.93 16.54 -4.20
CA GLU A 117 2.11 17.95 -3.82
C GLU A 117 2.88 18.75 -4.86
N ARG A 118 3.83 18.13 -5.56
CA ARG A 118 4.49 18.76 -6.70
C ARG A 118 3.51 18.94 -7.86
N LEU A 119 2.77 17.90 -8.26
CA LEU A 119 1.78 17.98 -9.32
C LEU A 119 0.76 19.09 -9.09
N LYS A 120 0.19 19.19 -7.87
CA LYS A 120 -0.73 20.26 -7.49
C LYS A 120 -0.15 21.65 -7.75
N ARG A 121 1.09 21.89 -7.31
CA ARG A 121 1.78 23.17 -7.49
C ARG A 121 2.00 23.47 -8.98
N GLU A 122 2.56 22.52 -9.72
CA GLU A 122 2.87 22.71 -11.15
C GLU A 122 1.61 22.94 -11.98
N VAL A 123 0.55 22.14 -11.75
CA VAL A 123 -0.74 22.29 -12.43
C VAL A 123 -1.43 23.60 -12.06
N ALA A 124 -1.34 24.04 -10.80
CA ALA A 124 -1.90 25.32 -10.38
C ALA A 124 -1.23 26.50 -11.10
N VAL A 125 0.11 26.49 -11.21
CA VAL A 125 0.84 27.56 -11.91
C VAL A 125 0.58 27.50 -13.42
N LEU A 126 0.52 26.31 -14.01
CA LEU A 126 0.18 26.11 -15.42
C LEU A 126 -1.22 26.67 -15.72
N LYS A 127 -2.25 26.21 -14.99
CA LYS A 127 -3.63 26.70 -15.16
C LYS A 127 -3.75 28.20 -14.97
N ASN A 128 -3.05 28.74 -13.97
CA ASN A 128 -3.08 30.19 -13.74
C ASN A 128 -2.47 30.95 -14.92
N SER A 129 -1.31 30.50 -15.42
CA SER A 129 -0.65 31.12 -16.57
C SER A 129 -1.50 31.04 -17.83
N LEU A 130 -2.12 29.89 -18.10
CA LEU A 130 -3.00 29.70 -19.27
C LEU A 130 -4.29 30.52 -19.17
N ARG A 131 -4.84 30.71 -17.96
CA ARG A 131 -6.03 31.55 -17.74
C ARG A 131 -5.73 33.04 -17.95
N TYR A 132 -4.57 33.51 -17.48
CA TYR A 132 -4.17 34.92 -17.62
C TYR A 132 -3.66 35.26 -19.01
N LEU A 133 -3.10 34.31 -19.76
CA LEU A 133 -2.47 34.56 -21.04
C LEU A 133 -3.40 35.24 -22.08
N PRO A 134 -4.64 34.78 -22.33
CA PRO A 134 -5.55 35.47 -23.24
C PRO A 134 -5.96 36.86 -22.75
N LEU A 135 -6.13 37.05 -21.44
CA LEU A 135 -6.48 38.34 -20.85
C LEU A 135 -5.35 39.36 -21.00
N ALA A 136 -4.11 38.93 -20.72
CA ALA A 136 -2.92 39.75 -20.93
C ALA A 136 -2.75 40.14 -22.41
N ALA A 137 -3.04 39.21 -23.34
CA ALA A 137 -3.04 39.52 -24.76
C ALA A 137 -4.10 40.55 -25.14
N GLU A 138 -5.33 40.42 -24.63
CA GLU A 138 -6.41 41.36 -24.91
C GLU A 138 -6.09 42.78 -24.39
N MET A 139 -5.58 42.87 -23.16
CA MET A 139 -5.14 44.14 -22.57
C MET A 139 -4.02 44.78 -23.38
N LEU A 140 -2.97 44.02 -23.66
CA LEU A 140 -1.83 44.45 -24.48
C LEU A 140 -2.29 44.99 -25.85
N LEU A 141 -3.16 44.26 -26.55
CA LEU A 141 -3.66 44.66 -27.86
C LEU A 141 -4.54 45.91 -27.80
N ARG A 142 -5.32 46.10 -26.72
CA ARG A 142 -6.11 47.31 -26.52
C ARG A 142 -5.20 48.52 -26.31
N ASP A 143 -4.25 48.40 -25.40
CA ASP A 143 -3.39 49.51 -24.99
C ASP A 143 -2.42 49.90 -26.12
N THR A 144 -1.94 48.93 -26.91
CA THR A 144 -1.14 49.22 -28.13
C THR A 144 -1.96 49.97 -29.20
N ARG A 145 -3.25 49.65 -29.37
CA ARG A 145 -4.13 50.39 -30.31
C ARG A 145 -4.37 51.82 -29.84
N GLU A 146 -4.54 52.04 -28.55
CA GLU A 146 -4.72 53.37 -27.95
C GLU A 146 -3.45 54.23 -28.10
N ALA A 147 -2.27 53.61 -28.06
CA ALA A 147 -0.98 54.27 -28.27
C ALA A 147 -0.65 54.56 -29.76
N GLY A 148 -1.47 54.11 -30.71
CA GLY A 148 -1.38 54.49 -32.13
C GLY A 148 -0.48 53.61 -33.01
N ASP A 149 -0.04 52.43 -32.54
CA ASP A 149 0.83 51.51 -33.28
C ASP A 149 0.16 50.13 -33.47
N ALA A 150 -0.64 49.99 -34.54
CA ALA A 150 -1.71 48.98 -34.53
C ALA A 150 -1.43 47.67 -35.31
N GLU A 151 -0.49 47.63 -36.26
CA GLU A 151 -0.51 46.54 -37.27
C GLU A 151 0.59 45.47 -37.13
N GLY A 152 1.77 45.79 -36.61
CA GLY A 152 2.88 44.81 -36.56
C GLY A 152 2.82 43.83 -35.39
N GLY A 153 2.41 44.30 -34.20
CA GLY A 153 2.47 43.51 -32.96
C GLY A 153 1.33 42.52 -32.78
N ALA A 154 0.17 42.78 -33.38
CA ALA A 154 -1.06 42.03 -33.09
C ALA A 154 -0.99 40.56 -33.52
N ASP A 155 -0.45 40.31 -34.71
CA ASP A 155 -0.27 38.96 -35.24
C ASP A 155 0.76 38.17 -34.42
N ALA A 156 1.83 38.83 -33.98
CA ALA A 156 2.86 38.20 -33.15
C ALA A 156 2.32 37.78 -31.77
N VAL A 157 1.54 38.66 -31.12
CA VAL A 157 0.86 38.36 -29.84
C VAL A 157 -0.09 37.18 -30.01
N ASN A 158 -0.99 37.22 -31.01
CA ASN A 158 -1.92 36.13 -31.28
C ASN A 158 -1.21 34.82 -31.60
N ALA A 159 -0.10 34.87 -32.33
CA ALA A 159 0.71 33.69 -32.65
C ALA A 159 1.32 33.07 -31.38
N VAL A 160 1.77 33.87 -30.41
CA VAL A 160 2.30 33.38 -29.12
C VAL A 160 1.20 32.71 -28.29
N VAL A 161 0.02 33.36 -28.19
CA VAL A 161 -1.13 32.79 -27.47
C VAL A 161 -1.53 31.46 -28.09
N ALA A 162 -1.77 31.43 -29.41
CA ALA A 162 -2.17 30.23 -30.12
C ALA A 162 -1.13 29.11 -29.99
N ALA A 163 0.15 29.42 -30.15
CA ALA A 163 1.21 28.43 -30.01
C ALA A 163 1.31 27.85 -28.59
N THR A 164 1.08 28.67 -27.57
CA THR A 164 1.10 28.23 -26.17
C THR A 164 -0.08 27.33 -25.87
N LEU A 165 -1.29 27.68 -26.29
CA LEU A 165 -2.50 26.86 -26.09
C LEU A 165 -2.44 25.54 -26.89
N VAL A 166 -1.94 25.58 -28.12
CA VAL A 166 -1.78 24.37 -28.95
C VAL A 166 -0.71 23.44 -28.37
N TYR A 167 0.40 23.99 -27.86
CA TYR A 167 1.41 23.20 -27.17
C TYR A 167 0.86 22.57 -25.88
N ASP A 168 0.10 23.32 -25.07
CA ASP A 168 -0.52 22.78 -23.86
C ASP A 168 -1.47 21.61 -24.15
N LEU A 169 -2.22 21.70 -25.26
CA LEU A 169 -3.16 20.65 -25.65
C LEU A 169 -2.48 19.37 -26.14
N LEU A 170 -1.41 19.49 -26.94
CA LEU A 170 -0.82 18.37 -27.68
C LEU A 170 0.51 17.88 -27.07
N GLY A 171 1.26 18.75 -26.40
CA GLY A 171 2.49 18.41 -25.69
C GLY A 171 3.68 17.98 -26.56
N GLU A 172 3.63 18.17 -27.87
CA GLU A 172 4.69 17.71 -28.78
C GLU A 172 5.96 18.59 -28.72
N THR A 173 7.14 17.98 -28.80
CA THR A 173 8.43 18.69 -28.81
C THR A 173 8.52 19.73 -29.94
N ARG A 174 8.00 19.41 -31.13
CA ARG A 174 7.99 20.36 -32.26
C ARG A 174 7.16 21.62 -31.95
N LEU A 175 6.07 21.46 -31.19
CA LEU A 175 5.20 22.57 -30.80
C LEU A 175 5.86 23.42 -29.71
N LEU A 176 6.60 22.80 -28.77
CA LEU A 176 7.41 23.53 -27.80
C LEU A 176 8.44 24.43 -28.49
N GLU A 177 9.19 23.89 -29.46
CA GLU A 177 10.19 24.68 -30.18
C GLU A 177 9.55 25.79 -31.03
N ALA A 178 8.41 25.52 -31.67
CA ALA A 178 7.65 26.54 -32.38
C ALA A 178 7.10 27.63 -31.45
N GLN A 179 6.69 27.27 -30.23
CA GLN A 179 6.23 28.20 -29.21
C GLN A 179 7.38 29.08 -28.71
N LYS A 180 8.53 28.48 -28.36
CA LYS A 180 9.74 29.21 -27.95
C LYS A 180 10.20 30.20 -29.03
N ALA A 181 10.21 29.78 -30.29
CA ALA A 181 10.59 30.64 -31.41
C ALA A 181 9.67 31.86 -31.54
N ARG A 182 8.35 31.68 -31.36
CA ARG A 182 7.39 32.79 -31.38
C ARG A 182 7.53 33.72 -30.19
N VAL A 183 7.75 33.18 -28.99
CA VAL A 183 8.04 33.98 -27.79
C VAL A 183 9.31 34.81 -27.99
N ALA A 184 10.38 34.21 -28.53
CA ALA A 184 11.62 34.91 -28.82
C ALA A 184 11.46 36.00 -29.89
N ALA A 185 10.68 35.72 -30.95
CA ALA A 185 10.37 36.70 -31.98
C ALA A 185 9.59 37.90 -31.42
N LEU A 186 8.59 37.64 -30.58
CA LEU A 186 7.82 38.70 -29.92
C LEU A 186 8.69 39.51 -28.94
N ALA A 187 9.56 38.85 -28.17
CA ALA A 187 10.51 39.51 -27.29
C ALA A 187 11.50 40.41 -28.04
N ALA A 188 11.95 39.99 -29.24
CA ALA A 188 12.83 40.79 -30.09
C ALA A 188 12.13 42.06 -30.63
N MET A 189 10.81 42.08 -30.66
CA MET A 189 10.01 43.25 -31.06
C MET A 189 9.77 44.23 -29.91
N ARG A 190 10.25 43.96 -28.69
CA ARG A 190 9.95 44.75 -27.49
C ARG A 190 10.14 46.26 -27.67
N ASP A 191 11.25 46.67 -28.30
CA ASP A 191 11.55 48.09 -28.49
C ASP A 191 10.69 48.76 -29.57
N ALA A 192 10.03 47.96 -30.42
CA ALA A 192 9.03 48.45 -31.37
C ALA A 192 7.69 48.75 -30.70
N PHE A 193 7.43 48.24 -29.47
CA PHE A 193 6.23 48.60 -28.72
C PHE A 193 6.41 49.95 -27.99
N PRO A 194 5.32 50.74 -27.84
CA PRO A 194 5.27 51.93 -26.99
C PRO A 194 5.74 51.65 -25.55
N GLU A 195 6.47 52.59 -24.95
CA GLU A 195 7.12 52.38 -23.64
C GLU A 195 6.14 52.05 -22.52
N ASP A 196 4.96 52.65 -22.55
CA ASP A 196 3.84 52.44 -21.65
C ASP A 196 3.24 51.04 -21.72
N VAL A 197 3.43 50.31 -22.82
CA VAL A 197 2.85 48.98 -23.06
C VAL A 197 3.90 47.85 -22.92
N ARG A 198 5.19 48.19 -22.79
CA ARG A 198 6.28 47.20 -22.69
C ARG A 198 6.16 46.29 -21.45
N GLU A 199 5.61 46.80 -20.35
CA GLU A 199 5.42 45.99 -19.14
C GLU A 199 4.37 44.90 -19.34
N ASP A 200 3.26 45.20 -20.02
CA ASP A 200 2.23 44.22 -20.37
C ASP A 200 2.74 43.17 -21.37
N LEU A 201 3.60 43.59 -22.31
CA LEU A 201 4.30 42.69 -23.21
C LEU A 201 5.21 41.72 -22.44
N ASP A 202 6.01 42.24 -21.52
CA ASP A 202 6.91 41.45 -20.68
C ASP A 202 6.09 40.46 -19.81
N LEU A 203 4.92 40.87 -19.31
CA LEU A 203 3.99 40.02 -18.56
C LEU A 203 3.39 38.90 -19.42
N LEU A 204 2.97 39.19 -20.65
CA LEU A 204 2.49 38.17 -21.60
C LEU A 204 3.59 37.12 -21.90
N ILE A 205 4.79 37.59 -22.24
CA ILE A 205 5.96 36.74 -22.51
C ILE A 205 6.26 35.86 -21.30
N HIS A 206 6.19 36.45 -20.09
CA HIS A 206 6.37 35.72 -18.84
C HIS A 206 5.38 34.57 -18.69
N HIS A 207 4.08 34.84 -18.86
CA HIS A 207 3.05 33.80 -18.76
C HIS A 207 3.18 32.72 -19.83
N ALA A 208 3.49 33.08 -21.08
CA ALA A 208 3.72 32.13 -22.16
C ALA A 208 4.92 31.21 -21.86
N THR A 209 6.02 31.78 -21.37
CA THR A 209 7.23 31.02 -21.00
C THR A 209 6.98 30.11 -19.80
N ARG A 210 6.28 30.61 -18.78
CA ARG A 210 5.90 29.83 -17.60
C ARG A 210 5.00 28.66 -17.99
N ALA A 211 3.96 28.90 -18.78
CA ALA A 211 3.06 27.84 -19.25
C ALA A 211 3.86 26.73 -19.94
N ALA A 212 4.75 27.07 -20.88
CA ALA A 212 5.56 26.07 -21.56
C ALA A 212 6.49 25.28 -20.63
N SER A 213 7.11 25.96 -19.66
CA SER A 213 8.02 25.36 -18.69
C SER A 213 7.29 24.40 -17.74
N HIS A 214 6.14 24.82 -17.21
CA HIS A 214 5.35 24.00 -16.30
C HIS A 214 4.71 22.80 -17.03
N HIS A 215 4.25 22.97 -18.27
CA HIS A 215 3.74 21.85 -19.07
C HIS A 215 4.79 20.73 -19.22
N ALA A 216 6.05 21.08 -19.48
CA ALA A 216 7.15 20.11 -19.61
C ALA A 216 7.42 19.31 -18.32
N VAL A 217 7.08 19.86 -17.15
CA VAL A 217 7.25 19.20 -15.85
C VAL A 217 6.02 18.39 -15.46
N VAL A 218 4.81 18.82 -15.83
CA VAL A 218 3.56 18.14 -15.48
C VAL A 218 3.48 16.74 -16.09
N GLY A 219 3.93 16.54 -17.33
CA GLY A 219 3.92 15.22 -17.99
C GLY A 219 4.62 14.13 -17.18
N PRO A 220 5.92 14.28 -16.89
CA PRO A 220 6.66 13.32 -16.06
C PRO A 220 6.07 13.10 -14.65
N LEU A 221 5.42 14.11 -14.07
CA LEU A 221 4.75 13.96 -12.76
C LEU A 221 3.49 13.10 -12.86
N VAL A 222 2.73 13.23 -13.95
CA VAL A 222 1.59 12.34 -14.20
C VAL A 222 2.07 10.92 -14.47
N ASP A 223 3.16 10.75 -15.22
CA ASP A 223 3.73 9.42 -15.46
C ASP A 223 4.20 8.79 -14.13
N ALA A 224 4.84 9.56 -13.25
CA ALA A 224 5.20 9.11 -11.90
C ALA A 224 3.96 8.76 -11.04
N MET A 225 2.87 9.51 -11.18
CA MET A 225 1.59 9.22 -10.51
C MET A 225 0.90 7.95 -11.03
N MET A 226 1.09 7.63 -12.31
CA MET A 226 0.59 6.39 -12.94
C MET A 226 1.57 5.23 -12.81
N GLY A 227 2.77 5.47 -12.27
CA GLY A 227 3.77 4.44 -12.02
C GLY A 227 3.27 3.39 -11.04
N THR A 228 3.89 2.22 -11.06
CA THR A 228 3.47 1.05 -10.28
C THR A 228 4.26 0.87 -8.97
N GLU A 229 5.00 1.89 -8.52
CA GLU A 229 5.91 1.76 -7.37
C GLU A 229 5.17 1.50 -6.06
N LEU A 230 4.03 2.15 -5.84
CA LEU A 230 3.23 1.97 -4.63
C LEU A 230 2.56 0.60 -4.64
N GLU A 231 2.00 0.23 -5.79
CA GLU A 231 1.34 -1.05 -6.05
C GLU A 231 2.33 -2.21 -5.89
N ALA A 232 3.55 -2.07 -6.40
CA ALA A 232 4.62 -3.05 -6.22
C ALA A 232 5.04 -3.16 -4.74
N ALA A 233 5.03 -2.06 -3.98
CA ALA A 233 5.32 -2.09 -2.56
C ALA A 233 4.20 -2.78 -1.76
N VAL A 234 2.93 -2.54 -2.10
CA VAL A 234 1.78 -3.27 -1.51
C VAL A 234 1.90 -4.77 -1.78
N GLU A 235 2.21 -5.15 -3.02
CA GLU A 235 2.41 -6.55 -3.39
C GLU A 235 3.64 -7.16 -2.69
N GLY A 236 4.70 -6.37 -2.45
CA GLY A 236 5.83 -6.76 -1.64
C GLY A 236 5.44 -7.12 -0.20
N VAL A 237 4.57 -6.33 0.43
CA VAL A 237 4.03 -6.64 1.76
C VAL A 237 3.16 -7.90 1.71
N ARG A 238 2.27 -8.01 0.72
CA ARG A 238 1.41 -9.18 0.52
C ARG A 238 2.22 -10.46 0.40
N GLY A 239 3.21 -10.49 -0.49
CA GLY A 239 4.07 -11.65 -0.70
C GLY A 239 4.86 -12.04 0.56
N ALA A 240 5.43 -11.07 1.28
CA ALA A 240 6.14 -11.35 2.53
C ALA A 240 5.20 -11.89 3.62
N TYR A 241 4.00 -11.33 3.72
CA TYR A 241 2.99 -11.75 4.70
C TYR A 241 2.44 -13.15 4.39
N ASP A 242 2.07 -13.42 3.13
CA ASP A 242 1.53 -14.70 2.70
C ASP A 242 2.54 -15.83 2.91
N ALA A 243 3.82 -15.57 2.64
CA ALA A 243 4.90 -16.52 2.92
C ALA A 243 5.02 -16.82 4.42
N ALA A 244 5.00 -15.78 5.27
CA ALA A 244 5.07 -15.94 6.73
C ALA A 244 3.84 -16.68 7.29
N PHE A 245 2.65 -16.36 6.78
CA PHE A 245 1.41 -17.03 7.14
C PHE A 245 1.43 -18.50 6.74
N ALA A 246 1.84 -18.82 5.51
CA ALA A 246 1.93 -20.19 5.02
C ALA A 246 2.90 -21.05 5.86
N ASP A 247 4.06 -20.51 6.24
CA ASP A 247 5.02 -21.22 7.10
C ASP A 247 4.46 -21.50 8.50
N GLY A 248 3.79 -20.52 9.10
CA GLY A 248 3.15 -20.74 10.40
C GLY A 248 1.99 -21.75 10.32
N VAL A 249 1.21 -21.78 9.24
CA VAL A 249 0.16 -22.80 9.02
C VAL A 249 0.79 -24.19 8.89
N ALA A 250 1.87 -24.31 8.12
CA ALA A 250 2.58 -25.56 7.95
C ALA A 250 3.19 -26.06 9.27
N THR A 251 3.74 -25.15 10.09
CA THR A 251 4.28 -25.45 11.40
C THR A 251 3.19 -25.91 12.38
N ALA A 252 2.08 -25.19 12.51
CA ALA A 252 0.95 -25.60 13.34
C ALA A 252 0.39 -26.96 12.92
N THR A 253 0.33 -27.23 11.61
CA THR A 253 -0.12 -28.52 11.07
C THR A 253 0.81 -29.66 11.46
N ARG A 254 2.13 -29.48 11.36
CA ARG A 254 3.13 -30.47 11.81
C ARG A 254 2.94 -30.81 13.30
N TRP A 255 2.78 -29.80 14.15
CA TRP A 255 2.55 -30.01 15.59
C TRP A 255 1.24 -30.73 15.88
N ARG A 256 0.18 -30.45 15.11
CA ARG A 256 -1.10 -31.15 15.20
C ARG A 256 -0.95 -32.64 14.86
N THR A 257 -0.19 -32.97 13.82
CA THR A 257 0.12 -34.36 13.48
C THR A 257 0.87 -35.06 14.61
N VAL A 258 1.90 -34.42 15.18
CA VAL A 258 2.65 -34.96 16.33
C VAL A 258 1.73 -35.17 17.53
N LEU A 259 0.84 -34.21 17.82
CA LEU A 259 -0.15 -34.31 18.89
C LEU A 259 -1.11 -35.50 18.66
N TYR A 260 -1.59 -35.71 17.45
CA TYR A 260 -2.47 -36.84 17.15
C TYR A 260 -1.78 -38.19 17.32
N VAL A 261 -0.52 -38.31 16.88
CA VAL A 261 0.30 -39.52 17.12
C VAL A 261 0.53 -39.74 18.61
N TRP A 262 0.84 -38.67 19.35
CA TRP A 262 1.03 -38.71 20.80
C TRP A 262 -0.24 -39.18 21.54
N CYS A 263 -1.40 -38.61 21.19
CA CYS A 263 -2.68 -39.02 21.75
C CYS A 263 -3.02 -40.48 21.42
N ALA A 264 -2.75 -40.94 20.19
CA ALA A 264 -2.94 -42.34 19.81
C ALA A 264 -2.06 -43.28 20.64
N LEU A 265 -0.80 -42.92 20.87
CA LEU A 265 0.12 -43.69 21.71
C LEU A 265 -0.37 -43.77 23.16
N LEU A 266 -0.83 -42.65 23.73
CA LEU A 266 -1.41 -42.64 25.08
C LEU A 266 -2.65 -43.55 25.17
N LEU A 267 -3.52 -43.54 24.17
CA LEU A 267 -4.68 -44.45 24.11
C LEU A 267 -4.27 -45.93 24.08
N VAL A 268 -3.23 -46.28 23.32
CA VAL A 268 -2.67 -47.65 23.30
C VAL A 268 -2.15 -48.03 24.68
N VAL A 269 -1.40 -47.15 25.36
CA VAL A 269 -0.89 -47.39 26.71
C VAL A 269 -2.03 -47.60 27.71
N VAL A 270 -3.06 -46.75 27.66
CA VAL A 270 -4.26 -46.89 28.50
C VAL A 270 -4.99 -48.21 28.20
N GLY A 271 -5.18 -48.57 26.93
CA GLY A 271 -5.79 -49.84 26.54
C GLY A 271 -5.04 -51.06 27.05
N VAL A 272 -3.70 -51.07 26.92
CA VAL A 272 -2.85 -52.17 27.43
C VAL A 272 -2.89 -52.26 28.94
N THR A 273 -2.85 -51.13 29.66
CA THR A 273 -2.90 -51.11 31.12
C THR A 273 -4.26 -51.58 31.64
N LEU A 274 -5.37 -51.17 31.02
CA LEU A 274 -6.71 -51.67 31.34
C LEU A 274 -6.86 -53.17 31.09
N ARG A 275 -6.33 -53.69 29.97
CA ARG A 275 -6.33 -55.14 29.69
C ARG A 275 -5.57 -55.92 30.76
N LYS A 276 -4.35 -55.48 31.10
CA LYS A 276 -3.55 -56.11 32.16
C LYS A 276 -4.24 -56.03 33.52
N LEU A 277 -4.90 -54.91 33.83
CA LEU A 277 -5.63 -54.75 35.09
C LEU A 277 -6.81 -55.73 35.17
N ARG A 278 -7.57 -55.91 34.09
CA ARG A 278 -8.64 -56.93 34.00
C ARG A 278 -8.10 -58.35 34.19
N GLU A 279 -6.98 -58.69 33.57
CA GLU A 279 -6.34 -60.01 33.73
C GLU A 279 -5.89 -60.27 35.17
N LEU A 280 -5.34 -59.25 35.84
CA LEU A 280 -4.94 -59.33 37.24
C LEU A 280 -6.14 -59.53 38.17
N PHE A 281 -7.22 -58.77 37.97
CA PHE A 281 -8.46 -58.95 38.75
C PHE A 281 -9.05 -60.35 38.54
N ALA A 282 -9.14 -60.83 37.30
CA ALA A 282 -9.62 -62.18 37.00
C ALA A 282 -8.72 -63.29 37.58
N SER A 283 -7.40 -63.05 37.69
CA SER A 283 -6.50 -63.96 38.40
C SER A 283 -6.69 -63.92 39.91
N LEU A 284 -6.96 -62.75 40.48
CA LEU A 284 -7.21 -62.56 41.91
C LEU A 284 -8.52 -63.21 42.32
N GLU A 285 -9.61 -63.00 41.58
CA GLU A 285 -10.90 -63.66 41.81
C GLU A 285 -10.77 -65.19 41.78
N ARG A 286 -10.05 -65.75 40.80
CA ARG A 286 -9.75 -67.20 40.76
C ARG A 286 -9.02 -67.68 42.02
N LYS A 287 -7.95 -66.99 42.43
CA LYS A 287 -7.17 -67.35 43.62
C LYS A 287 -7.97 -67.22 44.92
N VAL A 288 -8.84 -66.22 45.01
CA VAL A 288 -9.74 -66.06 46.15
C VAL A 288 -10.73 -67.22 46.16
N ALA A 289 -11.42 -67.51 45.05
CA ALA A 289 -12.36 -68.62 44.93
C ALA A 289 -11.72 -69.98 45.30
N GLU A 290 -10.51 -70.26 44.83
CA GLU A 290 -9.74 -71.46 45.19
C GLU A 290 -9.46 -71.54 46.70
N ARG A 291 -9.07 -70.43 47.34
CA ARG A 291 -8.83 -70.38 48.79
C ARG A 291 -10.11 -70.54 49.60
N THR A 292 -11.20 -69.93 49.16
CA THR A 292 -12.50 -70.07 49.84
C THR A 292 -12.98 -71.52 49.74
N ALA A 293 -12.87 -72.16 48.57
CA ALA A 293 -13.20 -73.57 48.39
C ALA A 293 -12.33 -74.49 49.27
N ALA A 294 -11.03 -74.21 49.39
CA ALA A 294 -10.12 -74.97 50.26
C ALA A 294 -10.43 -74.82 51.76
N LEU A 295 -11.01 -73.69 52.18
CA LEU A 295 -11.42 -73.47 53.57
C LEU A 295 -12.75 -74.16 53.91
N HIS A 296 -13.65 -74.31 52.93
CA HIS A 296 -14.92 -75.05 53.11
C HIS A 296 -14.77 -76.58 53.00
N ALA A 297 -13.63 -77.08 52.52
CA ALA A 297 -13.31 -78.50 52.41
C ALA A 297 -12.56 -79.07 53.64
N ARG A 298 -12.34 -78.25 54.68
CA ARG A 298 -11.80 -78.65 55.98
C ARG A 298 -12.89 -78.58 57.04
#